data_AF-A0A374AJB4-F1
#
_entry.id   AF-A0A374AJB4-F1
#
_cell.length_a   1.000
_cell.length_b   1.000
_cell.length_c   1.000
_cell.angle_alpha   90.00
_cell.angle_beta   90.00
_cell.angle_gamma   90.00
#
_symmetry.space_group_name_H-M   'P 1'
#
loop_
_entity.id
_entity.type
_entity.pdbx_description
1 polymer ?
#
loop_
_entity_poly.entity_id
_entity_poly.type
_entity_poly.pdbx_seq_one_letter_code
_entity_poly.pdbx_strand_id
1 'polypeptide(L)'
;MKRIKSVFTEDMDHCYFTGAAPVERHHIFGGANRKLSEKYGFVVPLRPDLHPNGAMATWSESLKKLDDHLKAQAQKYYERNYGTREDFRREFGGKSWL
;
A
#
# COMPACT_ATOMS: atom_id res chain seq x y z
N MET A 1 -12.77 -4.98 17.49
CA MET A 1 -12.33 -4.92 16.09
C MET A 1 -10.86 -4.49 16.06
N LYS A 2 -9.91 -5.26 15.49
CA LYS A 2 -8.53 -4.78 15.32
C LYS A 2 -8.55 -3.60 14.33
N ARG A 3 -8.04 -2.44 14.74
CA ARG A 3 -7.86 -1.30 13.81
C ARG A 3 -6.68 -1.63 12.89
N ILE A 4 -6.90 -1.55 11.58
CA ILE A 4 -5.81 -1.63 10.59
C ILE A 4 -4.94 -0.39 10.79
N LYS A 5 -3.62 -0.58 10.91
CA LYS A 5 -2.64 0.49 11.09
C LYS A 5 -1.83 0.70 9.81
N SER A 6 -1.31 1.90 9.64
CA SER A 6 -0.33 2.24 8.61
C SER A 6 1.01 2.59 9.26
N VAL A 7 2.11 2.24 8.59
CA VAL A 7 3.45 2.77 8.94
C VAL A 7 3.76 4.10 8.24
N PHE A 8 2.89 4.56 7.34
CA PHE A 8 3.11 5.77 6.53
C PHE A 8 2.31 6.97 7.03
N THR A 9 1.21 6.74 7.77
CA THR A 9 0.35 7.81 8.27
C THR A 9 -0.37 7.37 9.55
N GLU A 10 -0.59 8.31 10.46
CA GLU A 10 -1.50 8.13 11.59
C GLU A 10 -2.94 8.54 11.25
N ASP A 11 -3.11 9.41 10.25
CA ASP A 11 -4.39 9.79 9.68
C ASP A 11 -4.85 8.72 8.69
N MET A 12 -5.84 7.92 9.11
CA MET A 12 -6.47 6.86 8.31
C MET A 12 -7.84 7.28 7.76
N ASP A 13 -8.24 8.53 7.97
CA ASP A 13 -9.55 9.08 7.61
C ASP A 13 -9.47 10.02 6.39
N HIS A 14 -8.28 10.54 6.08
CA HIS A 14 -8.03 11.37 4.90
C HIS A 14 -7.02 10.74 3.94
N CYS A 15 -7.19 11.02 2.64
CA CYS A 15 -6.38 10.41 1.60
C CYS A 15 -4.91 10.80 1.75
N TYR A 16 -4.03 9.81 1.76
CA TYR A 16 -2.59 9.96 1.99
C TYR A 16 -1.92 10.96 1.04
N PHE A 17 -2.43 11.13 -0.18
CA PHE A 17 -1.88 12.07 -1.16
C PHE A 17 -2.59 13.42 -1.23
N THR A 18 -3.86 13.50 -0.83
CA THR A 18 -4.70 14.68 -1.13
C THR A 18 -5.34 15.32 0.10
N GLY A 19 -5.34 14.65 1.25
CA GLY A 19 -6.06 15.08 2.45
C GLY A 19 -7.60 15.02 2.34
N ALA A 20 -8.15 14.57 1.22
CA ALA A 20 -9.60 14.51 1.01
C ALA A 20 -10.24 13.24 1.57
N ALA A 21 -11.53 13.35 1.91
CA ALA A 21 -12.44 12.26 2.27
C ALA A 21 -13.63 12.21 1.29
N PRO A 22 -14.34 11.07 1.12
CA PRO A 22 -14.13 9.79 1.80
C PRO A 22 -12.92 9.02 1.28
N VAL A 23 -12.48 8.02 2.04
CA VAL A 23 -11.35 7.13 1.69
C VAL A 23 -11.70 5.66 1.80
N GLU A 24 -10.96 4.85 1.05
CA GLU A 24 -10.89 3.40 1.18
C GLU A 24 -9.50 3.00 1.70
N ARG A 25 -9.44 1.90 2.45
CA ARG A 25 -8.16 1.35 2.93
C ARG A 25 -7.52 0.56 1.81
N HIS A 26 -6.46 1.10 1.24
CA HIS A 26 -5.69 0.45 0.21
C HIS A 26 -4.55 -0.38 0.82
N HIS A 27 -4.64 -1.71 0.70
CA HIS A 27 -3.51 -2.61 0.96
C HIS A 27 -2.53 -2.52 -0.21
N ILE A 28 -1.34 -1.96 0.02
CA ILE A 28 -0.31 -1.73 -1.01
C ILE A 28 0.01 -3.02 -1.77
N PHE A 29 0.05 -4.15 -1.05
CA PHE A 29 0.06 -5.48 -1.65
C PHE A 29 -1.30 -6.15 -1.41
N GLY A 30 -2.11 -6.20 -2.48
CA GLY A 30 -3.43 -6.82 -2.50
C GLY A 30 -3.44 -8.34 -2.70
N GLY A 31 -4.61 -8.90 -3.02
CA GLY A 31 -4.79 -10.34 -3.28
C GLY A 31 -4.30 -11.24 -2.15
N ALA A 32 -3.48 -12.23 -2.48
CA ALA A 32 -2.87 -13.16 -1.52
C ALA A 32 -2.01 -12.45 -0.45
N ASN A 33 -1.51 -11.24 -0.75
CA ASN A 33 -0.61 -10.49 0.13
C ASN A 33 -1.34 -9.49 1.05
N ARG A 34 -2.68 -9.45 1.05
CA ARG A 34 -3.44 -8.53 1.93
C ARG A 34 -3.08 -8.69 3.41
N LYS A 35 -2.95 -9.93 3.88
CA LYS A 35 -2.58 -10.22 5.29
C LYS A 35 -1.16 -9.75 5.62
N LEU A 36 -0.23 -9.81 4.66
CA LEU A 36 1.12 -9.27 4.83
C LEU A 36 1.09 -7.74 4.90
N SER A 37 0.30 -7.09 4.05
CA SER A 37 0.07 -5.65 4.14
C SER A 37 -0.46 -5.23 5.52
N GLU A 38 -1.40 -5.97 6.10
CA GLU A 38 -1.88 -5.69 7.47
C GLU A 38 -0.82 -5.99 8.53
N LYS A 39 -0.06 -7.08 8.40
CA LYS A 39 1.02 -7.47 9.33
C LYS A 39 2.09 -6.38 9.44
N TYR A 40 2.53 -5.84 8.30
CA TYR A 40 3.59 -4.84 8.23
C TYR A 40 3.09 -3.39 8.25
N GLY A 41 1.78 -3.17 8.28
CA GLY A 41 1.19 -1.83 8.19
C GLY A 41 1.35 -1.17 6.81
N PHE A 42 1.49 -1.96 5.74
CA PHE A 42 1.53 -1.48 4.35
C PHE A 42 0.14 -1.21 3.80
N VAL A 43 -0.57 -0.32 4.48
CA VAL A 43 -1.91 0.13 4.14
C VAL A 43 -1.93 1.65 4.14
N VAL A 44 -2.60 2.28 3.18
CA VAL A 44 -2.79 3.74 3.14
C VAL A 44 -4.26 4.06 2.84
N PRO A 45 -4.82 5.14 3.42
CA PRO A 45 -6.12 5.65 3.01
C PRO A 45 -6.01 6.34 1.65
N LEU A 46 -6.83 5.94 0.68
CA LEU A 46 -6.88 6.58 -0.64
C LEU A 46 -8.32 6.97 -0.97
N ARG A 47 -8.50 8.07 -1.69
CA ARG A 47 -9.80 8.36 -2.31
C ARG A 47 -10.22 7.21 -3.22
N PRO A 48 -11.53 6.92 -3.39
CA PRO A 48 -12.01 5.82 -4.22
C PRO A 48 -11.49 5.82 -5.67
N ASP A 49 -11.28 6.99 -6.27
CA ASP A 49 -10.77 7.14 -7.64
C ASP A 49 -9.25 6.92 -7.75
N LEU A 50 -8.53 7.06 -6.64
CA LEU A 50 -7.09 6.81 -6.54
C LEU A 50 -6.77 5.43 -5.98
N HIS A 51 -7.77 4.64 -5.57
CA HIS A 51 -7.58 3.32 -4.98
C HIS A 51 -7.34 2.27 -6.08
N PRO A 52 -6.11 1.77 -6.30
CA PRO A 52 -5.87 0.79 -7.36
C PRO A 52 -6.71 -0.47 -7.14
N ASN A 53 -7.48 -0.87 -8.16
CA ASN A 53 -8.49 -1.94 -8.11
C ASN A 53 -9.75 -1.65 -7.29
N GLY A 54 -9.96 -0.40 -6.87
CA GLY A 54 -11.23 0.07 -6.30
C GLY A 54 -12.32 0.20 -7.37
N ALA A 55 -13.58 0.09 -6.97
CA ALA A 55 -14.72 0.10 -7.91
C ALA A 55 -14.85 1.43 -8.70
N MET A 56 -14.35 2.52 -8.14
CA MET A 56 -14.39 3.86 -8.72
C MET A 56 -13.11 4.27 -9.45
N ALA A 57 -12.08 3.40 -9.44
CA ALA A 57 -10.80 3.70 -10.04
C ALA A 57 -10.78 3.29 -11.52
N THR A 58 -10.43 4.22 -12.40
CA THR A 58 -10.16 3.91 -13.80
C THR A 58 -8.66 3.63 -13.97
N TRP A 59 -8.33 2.41 -14.40
CA TRP A 59 -6.93 2.04 -14.62
C TRP A 59 -6.29 2.92 -15.69
N SER A 60 -5.16 3.53 -15.34
CA SER A 60 -4.41 4.46 -16.18
C SER A 60 -2.92 4.35 -15.89
N GLU A 61 -2.08 4.92 -16.77
CA GLU A 61 -0.64 4.98 -16.52
C GLU A 61 -0.30 5.73 -15.22
N SER A 62 -1.05 6.80 -14.92
CA SER A 62 -0.90 7.57 -13.68
C SER A 62 -1.25 6.72 -12.45
N LEU A 63 -2.33 5.94 -12.50
CA LEU A 63 -2.71 5.06 -11.39
C LEU A 63 -1.71 3.90 -11.22
N LYS A 64 -1.17 3.39 -12.33
CA LYS A 64 -0.06 2.41 -12.29
C LYS A 64 1.19 3.00 -11.62
N LYS A 65 1.58 4.22 -11.98
CA LYS A 65 2.73 4.92 -11.38
C LYS A 65 2.51 5.14 -9.88
N LEU A 66 1.29 5.46 -9.46
CA LEU A 66 0.92 5.59 -8.04
C LEU A 66 1.08 4.26 -7.29
N ASP A 67 0.56 3.16 -7.84
CA ASP A 67 0.64 1.82 -7.27
C ASP A 67 2.10 1.33 -7.16
N ASP A 68 2.89 1.49 -8.23
CA ASP A 68 4.32 1.14 -8.22
C ASP A 68 5.10 2.00 -7.21
N HIS A 69 4.77 3.29 -7.08
CA HIS A 69 5.38 4.18 -6.10
C HIS A 69 5.12 3.73 -4.66
N LEU A 70 3.87 3.39 -4.33
CA LEU A 70 3.51 2.87 -3.00
C LEU A 70 4.23 1.55 -2.70
N LYS A 71 4.33 0.64 -3.68
CA LYS A 71 5.04 -0.64 -3.52
C LYS A 71 6.54 -0.44 -3.31
N ALA A 72 7.16 0.49 -4.05
CA ALA A 72 8.55 0.87 -3.84
C ALA A 72 8.77 1.51 -2.45
N GLN A 73 7.87 2.38 -1.98
CA GLN A 73 7.93 2.92 -0.62
C GLN A 73 7.85 1.81 0.45
N ALA A 74 6.91 0.87 0.29
CA ALA A 74 6.75 -0.24 1.22
C ALA A 74 7.95 -1.19 1.24
N GLN A 75 8.53 -1.49 0.07
CA GLN A 75 9.76 -2.27 0.01
C GLN A 75 10.92 -1.53 0.70
N LYS A 76 11.11 -0.22 0.47
CA LYS A 76 12.15 0.57 1.18
C LYS A 76 11.95 0.53 2.69
N TYR A 77 10.70 0.66 3.15
CA TYR A 77 10.40 0.58 4.57
C TYR A 77 10.73 -0.82 5.13
N TYR A 78 10.36 -1.88 4.40
CA TYR A 78 10.71 -3.24 4.78
C TYR A 78 12.24 -3.44 4.88
N GLU A 79 12.98 -3.03 3.85
CA GLU A 79 14.44 -3.17 3.78
C GLU A 79 15.16 -2.39 4.91
N ARG A 80 14.54 -1.31 5.42
CA ARG A 80 15.09 -0.51 6.50
C ARG A 80 14.76 -1.04 7.90
N ASN A 81 13.62 -1.72 8.07
CA ASN A 81 13.05 -2.00 9.40
C ASN A 81 12.85 -3.48 9.73
N TYR A 82 12.75 -4.36 8.73
CA TYR A 82 12.32 -5.74 8.94
C TYR A 82 13.28 -6.80 8.39
N GLY A 83 13.94 -6.54 7.27
CA GLY A 83 14.82 -7.54 6.66
C GLY A 83 15.53 -7.03 5.42
N THR A 84 16.08 -7.96 4.63
CA THR A 84 16.78 -7.65 3.38
C THR A 84 15.82 -7.64 2.17
N ARG A 85 16.33 -7.25 0.99
CA ARG A 85 15.59 -7.38 -0.27
C ARG A 85 15.22 -8.82 -0.60
N GLU A 86 16.08 -9.77 -0.27
CA GLU A 86 15.80 -11.19 -0.52
C GLU A 86 14.69 -11.70 0.41
N ASP A 87 14.66 -11.24 1.66
CA ASP A 87 13.56 -11.53 2.58
C ASP A 87 12.23 -10.96 2.06
N PHE A 88 12.24 -9.70 1.60
CA PHE A 88 11.08 -9.08 0.98
C PHE A 88 10.59 -9.89 -0.23
N ARG A 89 11.49 -10.24 -1.16
CA ARG A 89 11.16 -11.05 -2.34
C ARG A 89 10.58 -12.39 -1.92
N ARG A 90 11.14 -13.06 -0.90
CA ARG A 90 10.64 -14.35 -0.40
C ARG A 90 9.21 -14.23 0.14
N GLU A 91 8.89 -13.16 0.87
CA GLU A 91 7.56 -12.96 1.45
C GLU A 91 6.52 -12.44 0.46
N PHE A 92 6.90 -11.56 -0.47
CA PHE A 92 5.97 -10.86 -1.37
C PHE A 92 5.93 -11.45 -2.80
N GLY A 93 6.26 -12.73 -2.96
CA GLY A 93 6.04 -13.48 -4.20
C GLY A 93 7.11 -13.27 -5.28
N GLY A 94 8.36 -13.05 -4.87
CA GLY A 94 9.55 -13.01 -5.72
C GLY A 94 9.78 -11.68 -6.46
N LYS A 95 8.95 -10.66 -6.21
CA LYS A 95 9.01 -9.36 -6.90
C LYS A 95 9.84 -8.33 -6.13
N SER A 96 10.41 -7.39 -6.88
CA SER A 96 11.04 -6.16 -6.39
C SER A 96 10.46 -4.98 -7.16
N TRP A 97 10.23 -3.87 -6.47
CA TRP A 97 9.81 -2.57 -6.99
C TRP A 97 10.92 -1.51 -6.84
N LEU A 98 12.11 -1.95 -6.44
CA LEU A 98 13.38 -1.22 -6.47
C LEU A 98 14.31 -1.86 -7.50
#